data_AF-A0A527ZZL8-F1
#
_entry.id   AF-A0A527ZZL8-F1
#
_cell.length_a   1.000
_cell.length_b   1.000
_cell.length_c   1.000
_cell.angle_alpha   90.00
_cell.angle_beta   90.00
_cell.angle_gamma   90.00
#
_symmetry.space_group_name_H-M   'P 1'
#
loop_
_entity.id
_entity.type
_entity.pdbx_description
1 polymer ?
#
loop_
_entity_poly.entity_id
_entity_poly.type
_entity_poly.pdbx_seq_one_letter_code
_entity_poly.pdbx_strand_id
1 'polypeptide(L)'
;VLADVVIPEVFDGKTLTVDGETIEIVDAEGLANRRYLSVPSLNAVFGGVMIFSGVHVWTADTSTKEQRAAWLANLEKIIAAKPEIVVPGHMTPQAATDLSGVEHTKTYLIAFEEELAKAKDAAALKGAMEARFPGLGMGVALDIGAKVATGEMKWG
;
A
#
# COMPACT_ATOMS: atom_id res chain seq x y z
N VAL A 1 16.85 -6.45 36.40
CA VAL A 1 17.38 -6.34 35.03
C VAL A 1 16.29 -5.69 34.18
N LEU A 2 16.18 -4.36 34.27
CA LEU A 2 15.26 -3.51 33.47
C LEU A 2 16.03 -2.37 32.78
N ALA A 3 17.35 -2.29 33.02
CA ALA A 3 18.21 -1.22 32.56
C ALA A 3 18.47 -1.24 31.04
N ASP A 4 18.16 -2.36 30.37
CA ASP A 4 18.36 -2.55 28.93
C ASP A 4 17.05 -2.42 28.12
N VAL A 5 15.94 -2.02 28.77
CA VAL A 5 14.67 -1.80 28.07
C VAL A 5 14.65 -0.39 27.48
N VAL A 6 14.83 -0.31 26.17
CA VAL A 6 14.62 0.93 25.41
C VAL A 6 13.14 1.07 25.11
N ILE A 7 12.51 2.14 25.60
CA ILE A 7 11.13 2.47 25.28
C ILE A 7 11.13 3.38 24.04
N PRO A 8 10.41 3.03 22.96
CA PRO A 8 10.34 3.89 21.79
C PRO A 8 9.60 5.18 22.14
N GLU A 9 10.16 6.30 21.71
CA GLU A 9 9.51 7.61 21.77
C GLU A 9 8.82 7.91 20.44
N VAL A 10 7.79 8.76 20.48
CA VAL A 10 7.10 9.22 19.28
C VAL A 10 8.09 10.00 18.40
N PHE A 11 8.09 9.71 17.11
CA PHE A 11 8.91 10.39 16.13
C PHE A 11 8.02 11.05 15.07
N ASP A 12 7.95 12.38 15.11
CA ASP A 12 7.16 13.21 14.18
C ASP A 12 8.06 13.98 13.18
N GLY A 13 9.33 13.59 13.08
CA GLY A 13 10.28 14.18 12.14
C GLY A 13 9.95 13.83 10.68
N LYS A 14 10.32 14.73 9.76
CA LYS A 14 10.12 14.54 8.31
C LYS A 14 11.25 13.79 7.63
N THR A 15 12.38 13.63 8.31
CA THR A 15 13.56 12.99 7.76
C THR A 15 14.25 12.11 8.79
N LEU A 16 14.90 11.06 8.31
CA LEU A 16 15.87 10.25 9.04
C LEU A 16 17.22 10.41 8.35
N THR A 17 18.29 10.02 9.04
CA THR A 17 19.64 9.94 8.47
C THR A 17 20.23 8.57 8.73
N VAL A 18 20.78 7.96 7.69
CA VAL A 18 21.53 6.70 7.77
C VAL A 18 22.83 6.90 7.01
N ASP A 19 23.97 6.70 7.68
CA ASP A 19 25.31 6.88 7.10
C ASP A 19 25.56 8.25 6.43
N GLY A 20 24.88 9.30 6.92
CA GLY A 20 24.95 10.66 6.36
C GLY A 20 23.96 10.94 5.23
N GLU A 21 23.27 9.92 4.72
CA GLU A 21 22.26 10.04 3.68
C GLU A 21 20.89 10.39 4.26
N THR A 22 20.15 11.23 3.55
CA THR A 22 18.81 11.65 3.97
C THR A 22 17.75 10.67 3.47
N ILE A 23 16.88 10.26 4.39
CA ILE A 23 15.65 9.52 4.10
C ILE A 23 14.49 10.45 4.43
N GLU A 24 13.69 10.80 3.45
CA GLU A 24 12.47 11.60 3.63
C GLU A 24 11.31 10.69 4.00
N ILE A 25 10.57 11.06 5.05
CA ILE A 25 9.30 10.43 5.42
C ILE A 25 8.19 11.25 4.78
N VAL A 26 7.55 10.70 3.76
CA VAL A 26 6.51 11.39 3.00
C VAL A 26 5.14 10.91 3.44
N ASP A 27 4.34 11.83 3.98
CA ASP A 27 2.95 11.56 4.33
C ASP A 27 2.13 11.28 3.06
N ALA A 28 1.33 10.21 3.09
CA ALA A 28 0.36 9.95 2.04
C ALA A 28 -0.83 10.90 2.23
N GLU A 29 -0.96 11.90 1.37
CA GLU A 29 -2.00 12.92 1.48
C GLU A 29 -3.40 12.28 1.46
N GLY A 30 -4.25 12.68 2.41
CA GLY A 30 -5.59 12.11 2.58
C GLY A 30 -5.63 10.77 3.32
N LEU A 31 -4.49 10.25 3.79
CA LEU A 31 -4.37 8.99 4.52
C LEU A 31 -3.55 9.16 5.81
N ALA A 32 -4.22 9.49 6.91
CA ALA A 32 -3.62 9.97 8.16
C ALA A 32 -2.52 9.08 8.79
N ASN A 33 -2.54 7.78 8.54
CA ASN A 33 -1.62 6.81 9.14
C ASN A 33 -0.66 6.16 8.12
N ARG A 34 -0.52 6.72 6.92
CA ARG A 34 0.28 6.11 5.85
C ARG A 34 1.40 7.04 5.41
N ARG A 35 2.60 6.47 5.31
CA ARG A 35 3.79 7.12 4.76
C ARG A 35 4.52 6.19 3.81
N TYR A 36 5.28 6.77 2.90
CA TYR A 36 6.35 6.08 2.17
C TYR A 36 7.66 6.82 2.40
N LEU A 37 8.79 6.17 2.12
CA LEU A 37 10.09 6.80 2.23
C LEU A 37 10.62 7.16 0.85
N SER A 38 11.20 8.35 0.73
CA SER A 38 11.94 8.83 -0.43
C SER A 38 13.41 8.94 -0.05
N VAL A 39 14.31 8.39 -0.86
CA VAL A 39 15.76 8.46 -0.66
C VAL A 39 16.38 9.13 -1.88
N PRO A 40 16.57 10.46 -1.85
CA PRO A 40 17.00 11.23 -3.02
C PRO A 40 18.33 10.77 -3.61
N SER A 41 19.31 10.42 -2.79
CA SER A 41 20.63 9.98 -3.26
C SER A 41 20.61 8.65 -4.03
N LEU A 42 19.55 7.86 -3.86
CA LEU A 42 19.32 6.62 -4.61
C LEU A 42 18.25 6.77 -5.70
N ASN A 43 17.62 7.94 -5.81
CA ASN A 43 16.38 8.12 -6.57
C ASN A 43 15.37 6.98 -6.29
N ALA A 44 15.17 6.66 -5.00
CA ALA A 44 14.46 5.46 -4.57
C ALA A 44 13.21 5.79 -3.74
N VAL A 45 12.19 4.93 -3.86
CA VAL A 45 10.98 4.96 -3.03
C VAL A 45 10.81 3.63 -2.31
N PHE A 46 10.60 3.66 -0.99
CA PHE A 46 10.23 2.50 -0.19
C PHE A 46 8.75 2.64 0.20
N GLY A 47 7.91 1.82 -0.43
CA GLY A 47 6.47 2.06 -0.47
C GLY A 47 5.69 1.74 0.80
N GLY A 48 6.24 0.93 1.69
CA GLY A 48 5.49 0.39 2.83
C GLY A 48 4.14 -0.19 2.38
N VAL A 49 3.10 0.02 3.19
CA VAL A 49 1.73 -0.42 2.88
C VAL A 49 1.05 0.36 1.75
N MET A 50 1.74 1.26 1.05
CA MET A 50 1.22 1.95 -0.14
C MET A 50 1.50 1.19 -1.43
N ILE A 51 2.47 0.26 -1.46
CA ILE A 51 2.92 -0.41 -2.69
C ILE A 51 3.02 -1.91 -2.46
N PHE A 52 2.34 -2.68 -3.32
CA PHE A 52 2.28 -4.13 -3.35
C PHE A 52 2.76 -4.67 -4.70
N SER A 53 3.33 -5.87 -4.74
CA SER A 53 3.71 -6.52 -6.01
C SER A 53 3.50 -8.04 -5.98
N GLY A 54 2.76 -8.58 -6.94
CA GLY A 54 2.49 -10.04 -7.02
C GLY A 54 1.59 -10.60 -5.90
N VAL A 55 0.93 -9.73 -5.12
CA VAL A 55 0.02 -10.11 -4.03
C VAL A 55 -1.24 -9.23 -4.06
N HIS A 56 -2.32 -9.71 -3.44
CA HIS A 56 -3.54 -8.92 -3.22
C HIS A 56 -3.25 -7.73 -2.29
N VAL A 57 -3.86 -6.57 -2.62
CA VAL A 57 -3.65 -5.30 -1.91
C VAL A 57 -4.49 -5.22 -0.64
N TRP A 58 -3.89 -4.73 0.44
CA TRP A 58 -4.56 -4.52 1.72
C TRP A 58 -5.46 -3.27 1.72
N THR A 59 -6.73 -3.44 1.33
CA THR A 59 -7.71 -2.33 1.26
C THR A 59 -8.52 -2.14 2.54
N ALA A 60 -8.33 -2.98 3.56
CA ALA A 60 -9.12 -2.96 4.80
C ALA A 60 -9.00 -1.64 5.58
N ASP A 61 -7.83 -0.99 5.59
CA ASP A 61 -7.66 0.31 6.27
C ASP A 61 -8.17 1.50 5.42
N THR A 62 -8.56 1.25 4.17
CA THR A 62 -9.09 2.24 3.22
C THR A 62 -10.52 1.85 2.83
N SER A 63 -11.39 1.80 3.84
CA SER A 63 -12.77 1.31 3.71
C SER A 63 -13.63 2.19 2.81
N THR A 64 -13.34 3.49 2.70
CA THR A 64 -14.13 4.41 1.86
C THR A 64 -13.54 4.60 0.47
N LYS A 65 -14.39 5.00 -0.48
CA LYS A 65 -14.01 5.35 -1.84
C LYS A 65 -13.03 6.52 -1.88
N GLU A 66 -13.23 7.50 -1.00
CA GLU A 66 -12.37 8.69 -0.90
C GLU A 66 -10.95 8.31 -0.46
N GLN A 67 -10.81 7.37 0.48
CA GLN A 67 -9.50 6.88 0.92
C GLN A 67 -8.78 6.13 -0.20
N ARG A 68 -9.48 5.29 -0.96
CA ARG A 68 -8.88 4.58 -2.11
C ARG A 68 -8.54 5.53 -3.26
N ALA A 69 -9.35 6.57 -3.49
CA ALA A 69 -9.01 7.64 -4.43
C ALA A 69 -7.79 8.47 -3.98
N ALA A 70 -7.68 8.78 -2.68
CA ALA A 70 -6.50 9.43 -2.12
C ALA A 70 -5.25 8.55 -2.27
N TRP A 71 -5.37 7.24 -2.08
CA TRP A 71 -4.28 6.30 -2.33
C TRP A 71 -3.83 6.37 -3.80
N LEU A 72 -4.76 6.27 -4.75
CA LEU A 72 -4.45 6.41 -6.18
C LEU A 72 -3.71 7.71 -6.49
N ALA A 73 -4.16 8.85 -5.96
CA ALA A 73 -3.49 10.13 -6.16
C ALA A 73 -2.05 10.16 -5.64
N ASN A 74 -1.76 9.46 -4.52
CA ASN A 74 -0.39 9.33 -4.03
C ASN A 74 0.46 8.43 -4.93
N LEU A 75 -0.09 7.35 -5.49
CA LEU A 75 0.63 6.50 -6.46
C LEU A 75 0.99 7.29 -7.72
N GLU A 76 0.10 8.15 -8.22
CA GLU A 76 0.39 9.02 -9.37
C GLU A 76 1.55 9.98 -9.10
N LYS A 77 1.66 10.51 -7.87
CA LYS A 77 2.81 11.37 -7.49
C LYS A 77 4.11 10.58 -7.51
N ILE A 78 4.10 9.33 -7.05
CA ILE A 78 5.28 8.44 -7.10
C ILE A 78 5.66 8.15 -8.56
N ILE A 79 4.70 7.86 -9.43
CA ILE A 79 4.93 7.67 -10.87
C ILE A 79 5.54 8.93 -11.49
N ALA A 80 4.98 10.11 -11.18
CA ALA A 80 5.43 11.38 -11.72
C ALA A 80 6.86 11.76 -11.26
N ALA A 81 7.28 11.32 -10.08
CA ALA A 81 8.64 11.50 -9.56
C ALA A 81 9.68 10.66 -10.31
N LYS A 82 9.27 9.62 -11.06
CA LYS A 82 10.12 8.72 -11.86
C LYS A 82 11.31 8.15 -11.06
N PRO A 83 11.05 7.46 -9.92
CA PRO A 83 12.09 6.80 -9.17
C PRO A 83 12.76 5.70 -10.00
N GLU A 84 14.07 5.54 -9.83
CA GLU A 84 14.84 4.44 -10.44
C GLU A 84 14.61 3.12 -9.69
N ILE A 85 14.38 3.20 -8.38
CA ILE A 85 14.18 2.05 -7.50
C ILE A 85 12.86 2.23 -6.77
N VAL A 86 12.03 1.19 -6.76
CA VAL A 86 10.85 1.16 -5.89
C VAL A 86 10.79 -0.17 -5.16
N VAL A 87 10.80 -0.14 -3.83
CA VAL A 87 10.67 -1.34 -3.01
C VAL A 87 9.25 -1.41 -2.43
N PRO A 88 8.40 -2.37 -2.89
CA PRO A 88 7.08 -2.59 -2.31
C PRO A 88 7.19 -3.03 -0.84
N GLY A 89 6.21 -2.65 0.00
CA GLY A 89 6.16 -3.16 1.37
C GLY A 89 5.67 -4.60 1.48
N HIS A 90 4.93 -5.08 0.48
CA HIS A 90 4.49 -6.48 0.36
C HIS A 90 4.71 -6.97 -1.06
N MET A 91 5.52 -8.00 -1.21
CA MET A 91 5.87 -8.53 -2.53
C MET A 91 6.14 -10.03 -2.51
N THR A 92 6.00 -10.67 -3.66
CA THR A 92 6.54 -12.03 -3.85
C THR A 92 8.07 -11.99 -3.90
N PRO A 93 8.77 -13.10 -3.59
CA PRO A 93 10.25 -13.09 -3.56
C PRO A 93 10.93 -12.77 -4.90
N GLN A 94 10.22 -12.95 -6.03
CA GLN A 94 10.73 -12.70 -7.38
C GLN A 94 10.25 -11.37 -7.97
N ALA A 95 9.43 -10.60 -7.25
CA ALA A 95 8.95 -9.32 -7.74
C ALA A 95 10.11 -8.33 -7.94
N ALA A 96 10.02 -7.54 -9.02
CA ALA A 96 10.99 -6.50 -9.30
C ALA A 96 10.88 -5.34 -8.29
N THR A 97 11.98 -4.65 -8.06
CA THR A 97 12.05 -3.42 -7.27
C THR A 97 12.09 -2.18 -8.15
N ASP A 98 11.14 -2.13 -9.08
CA ASP A 98 10.94 -1.03 -10.03
C ASP A 98 9.49 -0.53 -9.96
N LEU A 99 9.11 0.37 -10.87
CA LEU A 99 7.78 0.99 -10.90
C LEU A 99 6.62 -0.02 -11.07
N SER A 100 6.89 -1.28 -11.44
CA SER A 100 5.85 -2.31 -11.63
C SER A 100 4.98 -2.54 -10.39
N GLY A 101 5.52 -2.41 -9.17
CA GLY A 101 4.74 -2.51 -7.94
C GLY A 101 3.73 -1.37 -7.78
N VAL A 102 4.11 -0.15 -8.20
CA VAL A 102 3.21 1.02 -8.18
C VAL A 102 2.07 0.82 -9.16
N GLU A 103 2.40 0.39 -10.38
CA GLU A 103 1.42 0.14 -11.42
C GLU A 103 0.48 -1.03 -11.09
N HIS A 104 1.01 -2.09 -10.47
CA HIS A 104 0.22 -3.21 -9.95
C HIS A 104 -0.81 -2.70 -8.93
N THR A 105 -0.36 -1.95 -7.94
CA THR A 105 -1.22 -1.44 -6.87
C THR A 105 -2.29 -0.49 -7.42
N LYS A 106 -1.91 0.43 -8.30
CA LYS A 106 -2.82 1.35 -8.99
C LYS A 106 -3.88 0.59 -9.79
N THR A 107 -3.46 -0.35 -10.64
CA THR A 107 -4.35 -1.20 -11.43
C THR A 107 -5.31 -1.99 -10.55
N TYR A 108 -4.81 -2.54 -9.44
CA TYR A 108 -5.60 -3.29 -8.48
C TYR A 108 -6.68 -2.43 -7.81
N LEU A 109 -6.34 -1.22 -7.35
CA LEU A 109 -7.30 -0.31 -6.70
C LEU A 109 -8.40 0.15 -7.67
N ILE A 110 -8.05 0.43 -8.92
CA ILE A 110 -9.03 0.75 -9.97
C ILE A 110 -9.99 -0.43 -10.17
N ALA A 111 -9.44 -1.64 -10.36
CA ALA A 111 -10.24 -2.84 -10.52
C ALA A 111 -11.13 -3.14 -9.31
N PHE A 112 -10.61 -2.93 -8.10
CA PHE A 112 -11.34 -3.14 -6.86
C PHE A 112 -12.57 -2.23 -6.77
N GLU A 113 -12.44 -0.94 -7.13
CA GLU A 113 -13.59 -0.02 -7.17
C GLU A 113 -14.60 -0.39 -8.25
N GLU A 114 -14.12 -0.78 -9.43
CA GLU A 114 -14.98 -1.22 -10.54
C GLU A 114 -15.81 -2.45 -10.16
N GLU A 115 -15.20 -3.45 -9.52
CA GLU A 115 -15.89 -4.67 -9.11
C GLU A 115 -16.74 -4.46 -7.85
N LEU A 116 -16.29 -3.62 -6.90
CA LEU A 116 -17.08 -3.29 -5.70
C LEU A 116 -18.42 -2.64 -6.08
N ALA A 117 -18.45 -1.78 -7.10
CA ALA A 117 -19.67 -1.16 -7.58
C ALA A 117 -20.69 -2.17 -8.17
N LYS A 118 -20.25 -3.37 -8.55
CA LYS A 118 -21.07 -4.44 -9.14
C LYS A 118 -21.40 -5.55 -8.14
N ALA A 119 -20.54 -5.74 -7.14
CA ALA A 119 -20.63 -6.83 -6.18
C ALA A 119 -21.84 -6.67 -5.25
N LYS A 120 -22.51 -7.78 -4.96
CA LYS A 120 -23.62 -7.83 -3.99
C LYS A 120 -23.15 -8.05 -2.56
N ASP A 121 -22.01 -8.70 -2.41
CA ASP A 121 -21.41 -9.13 -1.16
C ASP A 121 -19.88 -9.33 -1.34
N ALA A 122 -19.19 -9.58 -0.23
CA ALA A 122 -17.75 -9.76 -0.17
C ALA A 122 -17.30 -10.99 -0.97
N ALA A 123 -18.10 -12.04 -1.00
CA ALA A 123 -17.78 -13.26 -1.75
C ALA A 123 -17.77 -13.01 -3.25
N ALA A 124 -18.75 -12.26 -3.77
CA ALA A 124 -18.82 -11.84 -5.16
C ALA A 124 -17.65 -10.92 -5.54
N LEU A 125 -17.32 -9.94 -4.68
CA LEU A 125 -16.18 -9.06 -4.89
C LEU A 125 -14.85 -9.84 -4.91
N LYS A 126 -14.66 -10.74 -3.96
CA LYS A 126 -13.48 -11.61 -3.89
C LYS A 126 -13.33 -12.45 -5.15
N GLY A 127 -14.39 -13.14 -5.56
CA GLY A 127 -14.35 -13.95 -6.78
C GLY A 127 -14.04 -13.13 -8.04
N ALA A 128 -14.60 -11.93 -8.16
CA ALA A 128 -14.30 -11.03 -9.28
C ALA A 128 -12.84 -10.57 -9.29
N MET A 129 -12.28 -10.26 -8.12
CA MET A 129 -10.87 -9.86 -8.00
C MET A 129 -9.90 -11.03 -8.24
N GLU A 130 -10.21 -12.24 -7.77
CA GLU A 130 -9.43 -13.44 -8.08
C GLU A 130 -9.44 -13.76 -9.58
N ALA A 131 -10.57 -13.51 -10.27
CA ALA A 131 -10.66 -13.68 -11.72
C ALA A 131 -9.82 -12.64 -12.50
N ARG A 132 -9.79 -11.38 -12.06
CA ARG A 132 -8.97 -10.31 -12.68
C ARG A 132 -7.49 -10.44 -12.36
N PHE A 133 -7.16 -10.99 -11.19
CA PHE A 133 -5.80 -11.12 -10.71
C PHE A 133 -5.51 -12.57 -10.25
N PRO A 134 -5.48 -13.53 -11.19
CA PRO A 134 -5.27 -14.93 -10.85
C PRO A 134 -3.85 -15.16 -10.32
N GLY A 135 -3.72 -16.02 -9.30
CA GLY A 135 -2.43 -16.48 -8.79
C GLY A 135 -1.68 -15.52 -7.87
N LEU A 136 -2.30 -14.41 -7.46
CA LEU A 136 -1.70 -13.51 -6.46
C LEU A 136 -1.65 -14.17 -5.07
N GLY A 137 -0.59 -13.87 -4.32
CA GLY A 137 -0.49 -14.22 -2.90
C GLY A 137 -1.37 -13.34 -2.01
N MET A 138 -1.30 -13.56 -0.69
CA MET A 138 -2.04 -12.79 0.33
C MET A 138 -3.57 -12.78 0.15
N GLY A 139 -4.19 -13.94 -0.11
CA GLY A 139 -5.65 -14.05 -0.22
C GLY A 139 -6.42 -13.53 1.01
N VAL A 140 -5.80 -13.51 2.20
CA VAL A 140 -6.36 -12.89 3.40
C VAL A 140 -6.58 -11.37 3.26
N ALA A 141 -5.71 -10.67 2.52
CA ALA A 141 -5.85 -9.24 2.26
C ALA A 141 -7.10 -8.95 1.42
N LEU A 142 -7.33 -9.76 0.38
CA LEU A 142 -8.55 -9.67 -0.42
C LEU A 142 -9.80 -10.05 0.39
N ASP A 143 -9.74 -11.12 1.19
CA ASP A 143 -10.87 -11.60 1.98
C ASP A 143 -11.35 -10.54 2.99
N ILE A 144 -10.42 -9.97 3.77
CA ILE A 144 -10.74 -8.92 4.75
C ILE A 144 -11.13 -7.62 4.03
N GLY A 145 -10.35 -7.20 3.02
CA GLY A 145 -10.63 -5.99 2.26
C GLY A 145 -12.03 -5.99 1.62
N ALA A 146 -12.45 -7.13 1.06
CA ALA A 146 -13.78 -7.29 0.48
C ALA A 146 -14.89 -7.19 1.53
N LYS A 147 -14.75 -7.84 2.69
CA LYS A 147 -15.73 -7.78 3.79
C LYS A 147 -15.86 -6.37 4.37
N VAL A 148 -14.75 -5.65 4.48
CA VAL A 148 -14.77 -4.26 4.95
C VAL A 148 -15.44 -3.34 3.95
N ALA A 149 -15.07 -3.44 2.67
CA ALA A 149 -15.61 -2.57 1.62
C ALA A 149 -17.11 -2.78 1.36
N THR A 150 -17.63 -3.97 1.66
CA THR A 150 -19.07 -4.31 1.54
C THR A 150 -19.85 -4.12 2.84
N GLY A 151 -19.19 -3.72 3.93
CA GLY A 151 -19.81 -3.47 5.23
C GLY A 151 -20.11 -4.72 6.06
N GLU A 152 -19.70 -5.91 5.60
CA GLU A 152 -19.84 -7.18 6.32
C GLU A 152 -18.88 -7.30 7.51
N MET A 153 -17.82 -6.49 7.54
CA MET A 153 -16.84 -6.45 8.63
C MET A 153 -16.45 -5.02 8.97
N LYS A 154 -16.28 -4.73 10.26
CA LYS A 154 -15.59 -3.52 10.72
C LYS A 154 -14.11 -3.83 10.91
N TRP A 155 -13.26 -2.90 10.53
CA TRP A 155 -11.81 -3.02 10.62
C TRP A 155 -11.20 -1.71 11.10
N GLY A 156 -10.37 -1.79 12.14
CA GLY A 156 -9.87 -0.62 12.87
C GLY A 156 -10.80 -0.18 13.98
#